data_AF-A0A5C7MB23-F1
#
_entry.id   AF-A0A5C7MB23-F1
#
_cell.length_a   1.000
_cell.length_b   1.000
_cell.length_c   1.000
_cell.angle_alpha   90.00
_cell.angle_beta   90.00
_cell.angle_gamma   90.00
#
_symmetry.space_group_name_H-M   'P 1'
#
loop_
_entity.id
_entity.type
_entity.pdbx_description
1 polymer ?
#
loop_
_entity_poly.entity_id
_entity_poly.type
_entity_poly.pdbx_seq_one_letter_code
_entity_poly.pdbx_strand_id
1 'polypeptide(L)'
;MRSCRGCGAPLVKRSQKSYCGNACQALARRDASTKLWLETGIGRIDSHQGHYIRDYLLDAQSGCCAICGGDTTWQDQSLVLVLDHIDGDPTNNRRENLRLVCPNCDSQLPTYKSRNRGNGRHFRRERYANGQSY
;
A
#
# COMPACT_ATOMS: atom_id res chain seq x y z
N MET A 1 -21.81 25.35 17.47
CA MET A 1 -22.05 24.47 16.29
C MET A 1 -20.97 23.41 16.25
N ARG A 2 -21.29 22.16 15.89
CA ARG A 2 -20.27 21.12 15.67
C ARG A 2 -19.76 21.21 14.23
N SER A 3 -18.48 20.91 14.01
CA SER A 3 -17.84 20.93 12.69
C SER A 3 -17.34 19.55 12.28
N CYS A 4 -17.27 19.30 10.98
CA CYS A 4 -16.72 18.07 10.41
C CYS A 4 -15.23 17.94 10.73
N ARG A 5 -14.82 16.80 11.30
CA ARG A 5 -13.40 16.51 11.58
C ARG A 5 -12.54 16.33 10.32
N GLY A 6 -13.14 16.09 9.16
CA GLY A 6 -12.44 15.94 7.89
C GLY A 6 -12.24 17.26 7.15
N CYS A 7 -13.33 17.99 6.88
CA CYS A 7 -13.29 19.21 6.05
C CYS A 7 -13.58 20.53 6.78
N GLY A 8 -13.85 20.50 8.09
CA GLY A 8 -14.18 21.69 8.88
C GLY A 8 -15.59 22.26 8.66
N ALA A 9 -16.34 21.78 7.66
CA ALA A 9 -17.69 22.27 7.37
C ALA A 9 -18.66 22.09 8.55
N PRO A 10 -19.61 23.03 8.76
CA PRO A 10 -20.59 22.92 9.85
C PRO A 10 -21.49 21.70 9.68
N LEU A 11 -21.75 20.99 10.78
CA LEU A 11 -22.66 19.84 10.81
C LEU A 11 -24.10 20.34 11.02
N VAL A 12 -24.91 20.23 9.96
CA VAL A 12 -26.27 20.76 9.91
C VAL A 12 -27.36 19.72 10.21
N LYS A 13 -27.08 18.42 9.99
CA LYS A 13 -28.03 17.32 10.22
C LYS A 13 -27.76 16.63 11.56
N ARG A 14 -28.81 16.16 12.26
CA ARG A 14 -28.68 15.42 13.53
C ARG A 14 -27.90 14.10 13.42
N SER A 15 -27.91 13.47 12.24
CA SER A 15 -27.14 12.25 11.93
C SER A 15 -25.64 12.51 11.79
N GLN A 16 -25.23 13.74 11.47
CA GLN A 16 -23.83 14.11 11.35
C GLN A 16 -23.23 14.30 12.75
N LYS A 17 -22.49 13.29 13.23
CA LYS A 17 -21.85 13.33 14.57
C LYS A 17 -20.45 13.91 14.53
N SER A 18 -19.60 13.35 13.67
CA SER A 18 -18.17 13.68 13.58
C SER A 18 -17.74 14.12 12.19
N TYR A 19 -18.47 13.68 11.16
CA TYR A 19 -18.19 13.96 9.75
C TYR A 19 -19.46 14.42 9.05
N CYS A 20 -19.30 15.24 8.01
CA CYS A 20 -20.44 15.68 7.18
C CYS A 20 -20.99 14.55 6.30
N GLY A 21 -20.21 13.50 6.04
CA GLY A 21 -20.62 12.30 5.31
C GLY A 21 -19.52 11.25 5.25
N ASN A 22 -19.85 10.10 4.64
CA ASN A 22 -18.96 8.94 4.55
C ASN A 22 -17.67 9.24 3.77
N ALA A 23 -17.74 10.09 2.74
CA ALA A 23 -16.55 10.50 1.98
C ALA A 23 -15.52 11.22 2.87
N CYS A 24 -15.96 12.21 3.67
CA CYS A 24 -15.09 12.90 4.62
C CYS A 24 -14.54 11.96 5.70
N GLN A 25 -15.35 11.02 6.18
CA GLN A 25 -14.87 10.01 7.12
C GLN A 25 -13.79 9.11 6.51
N ALA A 26 -13.98 8.66 5.27
CA ALA A 26 -13.05 7.79 4.56
C ALA A 26 -11.72 8.49 4.27
N LEU A 27 -11.76 9.76 3.83
CA LEU A 27 -10.58 10.59 3.61
C LEU A 27 -9.82 10.82 4.92
N ALA A 28 -10.49 11.26 5.98
CA ALA A 28 -9.83 11.45 7.28
C ALA A 28 -9.19 10.16 7.82
N ARG A 29 -9.84 9.01 7.60
CA ARG A 29 -9.26 7.70 7.96
C ARG A 29 -8.02 7.38 7.13
N ARG A 30 -8.09 7.61 5.81
CA ARG A 30 -6.97 7.43 4.88
C ARG A 30 -5.76 8.28 5.28
N ASP A 31 -5.99 9.56 5.58
CA ASP A 31 -4.92 10.49 5.98
C ASP A 31 -4.28 10.06 7.29
N ALA A 32 -5.10 9.70 8.29
CA ALA A 32 -4.61 9.20 9.57
C ALA A 32 -3.80 7.90 9.43
N SER A 33 -4.27 6.95 8.60
CA SER A 33 -3.53 5.70 8.32
C SER A 33 -2.24 5.96 7.57
N THR A 34 -2.23 6.87 6.59
CA THR A 34 -1.02 7.25 5.85
C THR A 34 0.00 7.88 6.78
N LYS A 35 -0.43 8.82 7.63
CA LYS A 35 0.43 9.47 8.64
C LYS A 35 1.05 8.45 9.59
N LEU A 36 0.24 7.58 10.19
CA LEU A 36 0.72 6.54 11.10
C LEU A 36 1.76 5.64 10.42
N TRP A 37 1.47 5.21 9.20
CA TRP A 37 2.37 4.37 8.42
C TRP A 37 3.70 5.08 8.13
N LEU A 38 3.67 6.34 7.70
CA LEU A 38 4.89 7.12 7.43
C LEU A 38 5.75 7.30 8.69
N GLU A 39 5.13 7.51 9.85
CA GLU A 39 5.85 7.74 11.11
C GLU A 39 6.43 6.46 11.72
N THR A 40 5.74 5.33 11.58
CA THR A 40 6.04 4.11 12.37
C THR A 40 6.37 2.88 11.52
N GLY A 41 6.07 2.91 10.22
CA GLY A 41 6.02 1.72 9.37
C GLY A 41 4.83 0.81 9.66
N ILE A 42 3.98 1.10 10.64
CA ILE A 42 2.82 0.28 10.97
C ILE A 42 1.69 0.61 9.99
N GLY A 43 1.38 -0.35 9.13
CA GLY A 43 0.28 -0.27 8.19
C GLY A 43 -0.06 -1.65 7.66
N ARG A 44 -1.34 -1.86 7.30
CA ARG A 44 -1.73 -3.04 6.54
C ARG A 44 -1.31 -2.83 5.10
N ILE A 45 -0.39 -3.65 4.59
CA ILE A 45 -0.07 -3.66 3.16
C ILE A 45 -1.20 -4.34 2.40
N ASP A 46 -1.62 -3.71 1.32
CA ASP A 46 -2.52 -4.28 0.33
C ASP A 46 -2.08 -3.83 -1.06
N SER A 47 -2.20 -4.74 -2.03
CA SER A 47 -1.80 -4.53 -3.42
C SER A 47 -2.93 -3.96 -4.29
N HIS A 48 -4.17 -3.87 -3.78
CA HIS A 48 -5.30 -3.38 -4.57
C HIS A 48 -5.13 -1.90 -4.98
N GLN A 49 -5.69 -1.54 -6.13
CA GLN A 49 -5.73 -0.15 -6.59
C GLN A 49 -6.58 0.71 -5.63
N GLY A 50 -6.16 1.94 -5.32
CA GLY A 50 -6.85 2.81 -4.37
C GLY A 50 -6.50 2.55 -2.90
N HIS A 51 -5.56 1.66 -2.62
CA HIS A 51 -5.00 1.48 -1.27
C HIS A 51 -4.10 2.66 -0.91
N TYR A 52 -4.23 3.21 0.29
CA TYR A 52 -3.56 4.47 0.69
C TYR A 52 -2.04 4.44 0.57
N ILE A 53 -1.39 3.31 0.91
CA ILE A 53 0.06 3.14 0.74
C ILE A 53 0.43 3.13 -0.73
N ARG A 54 -0.35 2.41 -1.55
CA ARG A 54 -0.09 2.28 -2.98
C ARG A 54 -0.26 3.63 -3.69
N ASP A 55 -1.36 4.33 -3.42
CA ASP A 55 -1.64 5.64 -3.98
C ASP A 55 -0.54 6.64 -3.61
N TYR A 56 -0.09 6.64 -2.34
CA TYR A 56 1.02 7.49 -1.88
C TYR A 56 2.33 7.19 -2.63
N LEU A 57 2.68 5.91 -2.80
CA LEU A 57 3.89 5.51 -3.53
C LEU A 57 3.81 5.90 -5.01
N LEU A 58 2.64 5.73 -5.63
CA LEU A 58 2.43 6.06 -7.04
C LEU A 58 2.59 7.56 -7.28
N ASP A 59 1.98 8.39 -6.43
CA ASP A 59 2.11 9.85 -6.48
C ASP A 59 3.57 10.30 -6.27
N ALA A 60 4.22 9.77 -5.24
CA ALA A 60 5.64 10.04 -4.96
C ALA A 60 6.59 9.61 -6.09
N GLN A 61 6.16 8.69 -6.96
CA GLN A 61 6.91 8.20 -8.12
C GLN A 61 6.43 8.81 -9.44
N SER A 62 5.59 9.85 -9.40
CA SER A 62 5.03 10.51 -10.59
C SER A 62 4.31 9.55 -11.53
N GLY A 63 3.67 8.50 -11.00
CA GLY A 63 2.98 7.50 -11.81
C GLY A 63 3.89 6.48 -12.51
N CYS A 64 5.20 6.47 -12.23
CA CYS A 64 6.16 5.65 -12.96
C CYS A 64 6.78 4.52 -12.12
N CYS A 65 7.37 3.54 -12.82
CA CYS A 65 8.23 2.53 -12.22
C CYS A 65 9.43 3.16 -11.49
N ALA A 66 9.66 2.78 -10.24
CA ALA A 66 10.78 3.30 -9.43
C ALA A 66 12.18 2.93 -9.95
N ILE A 67 12.28 1.92 -10.82
CA ILE A 67 13.56 1.41 -11.32
C ILE A 67 13.87 1.97 -12.71
N CYS A 68 12.97 1.78 -13.67
CA CYS A 68 13.22 2.16 -15.07
C CYS A 68 12.56 3.49 -15.48
N GLY A 69 11.74 4.10 -14.62
CA GLY A 69 10.98 5.31 -14.97
C GLY A 69 9.86 5.08 -16.00
N GLY A 70 9.60 3.83 -16.38
CA GLY A 70 8.54 3.49 -17.34
C GLY A 70 7.14 3.81 -16.82
N ASP A 71 6.27 4.22 -17.73
CA ASP A 71 4.88 4.58 -17.47
C ASP A 71 4.00 3.35 -17.10
N THR A 72 2.79 3.63 -16.65
CA THR A 72 1.71 2.69 -16.33
C THR A 72 0.88 2.28 -17.56
N THR A 73 1.46 2.35 -18.76
CA THR A 73 0.83 1.92 -20.01
C THR A 73 1.72 0.93 -20.75
N TRP A 74 1.14 -0.17 -21.22
CA TRP A 74 1.81 -1.17 -22.06
C TRP A 74 0.83 -1.71 -23.11
N GLN A 75 1.20 -1.66 -24.39
CA GLN A 75 0.34 -2.05 -25.52
C GLN A 75 -1.07 -1.43 -25.43
N ASP A 76 -1.13 -0.12 -25.21
CA ASP A 76 -2.37 0.66 -25.07
C ASP A 76 -3.28 0.21 -23.91
N GLN A 77 -2.78 -0.62 -23.00
CA GLN A 77 -3.49 -1.09 -21.82
C GLN A 77 -2.82 -0.60 -20.54
N SER A 78 -3.61 -0.47 -19.48
CA SER A 78 -3.08 -0.10 -18.17
C SER A 78 -2.16 -1.20 -17.62
N LEU A 79 -0.93 -0.81 -17.32
CA LEU A 79 0.08 -1.64 -16.67
C LEU A 79 0.04 -1.42 -15.17
N VAL A 80 -0.29 -2.47 -14.43
CA VAL A 80 -0.30 -2.43 -12.96
C VAL A 80 1.13 -2.59 -12.44
N LEU A 81 1.64 -1.56 -11.75
CA LEU A 81 2.91 -1.67 -11.03
C LEU A 81 2.77 -2.62 -9.82
N VAL A 82 3.80 -3.40 -9.55
CA VAL A 82 3.92 -4.30 -8.40
C VAL A 82 4.43 -3.51 -7.20
N LEU A 83 3.82 -3.72 -6.02
CA LEU A 83 4.37 -3.22 -4.76
C LEU A 83 5.47 -4.16 -4.30
N ASP A 84 6.69 -3.63 -4.25
CA ASP A 84 7.92 -4.36 -3.95
C ASP A 84 8.51 -3.88 -2.62
N HIS A 85 8.95 -4.87 -1.82
CA HIS A 85 9.75 -4.68 -0.61
C HIS A 85 11.21 -4.84 -1.01
N ILE A 86 12.02 -3.79 -0.88
CA ILE A 86 13.40 -3.76 -1.37
C ILE A 86 14.25 -4.87 -0.75
N ASP A 87 14.09 -5.11 0.56
CA ASP A 87 14.77 -6.17 1.30
C ASP A 87 14.13 -7.56 1.16
N GLY A 88 12.96 -7.65 0.53
CA GLY A 88 12.17 -8.88 0.41
C GLY A 88 11.49 -9.34 1.71
N ASP A 89 11.56 -8.59 2.81
CA ASP A 89 10.83 -8.91 4.04
C ASP A 89 9.43 -8.28 4.01
N PRO A 90 8.35 -9.09 3.89
CA PRO A 90 6.98 -8.58 3.83
C PRO A 90 6.50 -7.93 5.15
N THR A 91 7.29 -7.99 6.23
CA THR A 91 6.99 -7.34 7.51
C THR A 91 7.62 -5.96 7.64
N ASN A 92 8.66 -5.66 6.85
CA ASN A 92 9.31 -4.36 6.84
C ASN A 92 8.55 -3.36 5.96
N ASN A 93 7.53 -2.77 6.55
CA ASN A 93 6.62 -1.88 5.82
C ASN A 93 7.05 -0.41 5.85
N ARG A 94 8.29 -0.09 6.20
CA ARG A 94 8.75 1.30 6.23
C ARG A 94 8.73 1.92 4.83
N ARG A 95 8.46 3.23 4.74
CA ARG A 95 8.32 3.93 3.46
C ARG A 95 9.54 3.73 2.56
N GLU A 96 10.73 3.84 3.12
CA GLU A 96 12.00 3.67 2.42
C GLU A 96 12.23 2.26 1.88
N ASN A 97 11.55 1.25 2.44
CA ASN A 97 11.65 -0.14 1.99
C ASN A 97 10.60 -0.50 0.92
N LEU A 98 9.63 0.39 0.66
CA LEU A 98 8.56 0.14 -0.31
C LEU A 98 8.74 0.97 -1.58
N ARG A 99 8.48 0.33 -2.72
CA ARG A 99 8.43 0.98 -4.04
C ARG A 99 7.42 0.31 -4.96
N LEU A 100 6.99 1.02 -6.00
CA LEU A 100 6.22 0.45 -7.10
C LEU A 100 7.14 0.20 -8.31
N VAL A 101 7.15 -1.02 -8.82
CA VAL A 101 7.99 -1.43 -9.96
C VAL A 101 7.14 -2.05 -11.06
N CYS A 102 7.54 -1.92 -12.32
CA CYS A 102 6.84 -2.60 -13.41
C CYS A 102 7.12 -4.11 -13.39
N PRO A 103 6.25 -4.95 -13.98
CA PRO A 103 6.44 -6.41 -14.01
C PRO A 103 7.78 -6.85 -14.61
N ASN A 104 8.30 -6.11 -15.59
CA ASN A 104 9.59 -6.41 -16.22
C ASN A 104 10.76 -6.17 -15.25
N CYS A 105 10.74 -5.07 -14.48
CA CYS A 105 11.75 -4.81 -13.46
C CYS A 105 11.61 -5.76 -12.27
N ASP A 106 10.39 -6.04 -11.81
CA ASP A 106 10.12 -7.02 -10.75
C ASP A 106 10.75 -8.38 -11.06
N SER A 107 10.59 -8.87 -12.29
CA SER A 107 11.14 -10.17 -12.73
C SER A 107 12.67 -10.29 -12.66
N GLN A 108 13.37 -9.15 -12.64
CA GLN A 108 14.83 -9.06 -12.59
C GLN A 108 15.36 -8.92 -11.17
N LEU A 109 14.48 -8.71 -10.17
CA LEU A 109 14.91 -8.53 -8.79
C LEU A 109 15.53 -9.80 -8.19
N PRO A 110 16.52 -9.65 -7.29
CA PRO A 110 17.05 -10.77 -6.50
C PRO A 110 15.98 -11.42 -5.61
N THR A 111 14.95 -10.64 -5.23
CA THR A 111 13.83 -11.06 -4.40
C THR A 111 12.63 -11.56 -5.22
N TYR A 112 12.79 -11.78 -6.53
CA TYR A 112 11.69 -12.24 -7.36
C TYR A 112 11.28 -13.69 -7.07
N LYS A 113 10.02 -13.90 -6.68
CA LYS A 113 9.38 -15.21 -6.46
C LYS A 113 10.23 -16.15 -5.58
N SER A 114 10.63 -17.30 -6.11
CA SER A 114 11.38 -18.33 -5.39
C SER A 114 12.79 -17.91 -5.03
N ARG A 115 13.33 -16.84 -5.64
CA ARG A 115 14.63 -16.28 -5.26
C ARG A 115 14.60 -15.68 -3.86
N ASN A 116 13.44 -15.20 -3.39
CA ASN A 116 13.26 -14.69 -2.02
C ASN A 116 12.98 -15.79 -0.99
N ARG A 117 13.45 -17.02 -1.23
CA ARG A 117 13.22 -18.16 -0.34
C ARG A 117 14.01 -17.95 0.96
N GLY A 118 13.31 -17.61 2.04
CA GLY A 118 13.93 -17.42 3.36
C GLY A 118 13.48 -16.14 4.01
N ASN A 119 13.13 -15.14 3.21
CA ASN A 119 12.68 -13.84 3.69
C ASN A 119 11.14 -13.81 3.70
N GLY A 120 10.58 -13.93 4.91
CA GLY A 120 9.15 -13.92 5.14
C GLY A 120 8.45 -15.27 5.00
N ARG A 121 7.11 -15.23 5.18
CA ARG A 121 6.21 -16.41 5.19
C ARG A 121 6.66 -17.52 6.18
N HIS A 122 7.30 -17.15 7.29
CA HIS A 122 7.70 -18.08 8.34
C HIS A 122 6.54 -18.96 8.78
N PHE A 123 5.37 -18.35 8.98
CA PHE A 123 4.14 -19.05 9.33
C PHE A 123 3.80 -20.21 8.37
N ARG A 124 4.09 -20.08 7.06
CA ARG A 124 3.86 -21.16 6.10
C ARG A 124 4.83 -22.30 6.29
N ARG A 125 6.10 -22.00 6.59
CA ARG A 125 7.12 -23.02 6.87
C ARG A 125 6.79 -23.78 8.14
N GLU A 126 6.41 -23.08 9.21
CA GLU A 126 5.92 -23.71 10.44
C GLU A 126 4.71 -24.59 10.16
N ARG A 127 3.73 -24.09 9.40
CA ARG A 127 2.55 -24.86 9.01
C ARG A 127 2.92 -26.15 8.27
N TYR A 128 3.81 -26.08 7.28
CA TYR A 128 4.28 -27.28 6.56
C TYR A 128 5.09 -28.22 7.44
N ALA A 129 5.94 -27.70 8.34
CA ALA A 129 6.70 -28.50 9.30
C ALA A 129 5.77 -29.24 10.28
N ASN A 130 4.64 -28.62 10.63
CA ASN A 130 3.59 -29.21 11.46
C ASN A 130 2.68 -30.18 10.69
N GLY A 131 3.03 -30.57 9.45
CA GLY A 131 2.23 -31.49 8.63
C GLY A 131 0.90 -30.89 8.13
N GLN A 132 0.70 -29.59 8.32
CA GLN A 132 -0.51 -28.89 7.89
C GLN A 132 -0.33 -28.41 6.44
N SER A 133 -0.54 -29.30 5.47
CA SER A 133 -0.88 -28.89 4.11
C SER A 133 -2.32 -28.37 4.08
N TYR A 134 -2.63 -27.51 3.12
CA TYR A 134 -4.04 -27.33 2.75
C TYR A 134 -4.49 -28.61 2.06
#